data_AF-A0A7S2U530-F1
#
_entry.id   AF-A0A7S2U530-F1
#
_cell.length_a   1.000
_cell.length_b   1.000
_cell.length_c   1.000
_cell.angle_alpha   90.00
_cell.angle_beta   90.00
_cell.angle_gamma   90.00
#
_symmetry.space_group_name_H-M   'P 1'
#
loop_
_entity.id
_entity.type
_entity.pdbx_description
1 polymer ?
#
loop_
_entity_poly.entity_id
_entity_poly.type
_entity_poly.pdbx_seq_one_letter_code
_entity_poly.pdbx_strand_id
1 'polypeptide(L)'
;MTNLISPIMCSDYPLINDDKEYKPVEMNKNELVRDQLCAMLSQEESVYPCLSSVLLKANTVYGSEASKISALTETWRRKICEWSFDVVDHFGFEREVVSISFSYFDRFVALHPSILISQKQYQLVAVTSLYLATKLHGELDKSTRESLTEASQRNVQGKLRLSTFVEISRGLASSRSIEEMERAILHDLSWRLNPPTSASFLSRFHQLIPNISSNEVVITALFEMSAYLTELSICFSAISCNYSPSVIAYASLLEAMETIDIVNLPVKDRLHFVSQVAIFNRDLKPDATGVIKVREALYELSRETVDVEEITKTTLNQYPQECHIVSSPSNVTSTLHFSSLQEV
;
A
#
# COMPACT_ATOMS: atom_id res chain seq x y z
N MET A 1 -23.41 49.33 -21.39
CA MET A 1 -22.33 48.53 -21.99
C MET A 1 -22.59 47.08 -21.61
N THR A 2 -23.33 46.38 -22.47
CA THR A 2 -23.73 44.98 -22.32
C THR A 2 -23.08 44.22 -23.46
N ASN A 3 -22.00 43.49 -23.18
CA ASN A 3 -21.32 42.64 -24.15
C ASN A 3 -22.00 41.27 -24.15
N LEU A 4 -22.79 41.02 -25.20
CA LEU A 4 -23.28 39.71 -25.58
C LEU A 4 -22.14 38.92 -26.21
N ILE A 5 -21.81 37.78 -25.62
CA ILE A 5 -20.87 36.79 -26.17
C ILE A 5 -21.62 36.05 -27.28
N SER A 6 -21.16 36.21 -28.51
CA SER A 6 -21.61 35.44 -29.68
C SER A 6 -21.10 33.99 -29.59
N PRO A 7 -21.92 32.97 -29.92
CA PRO A 7 -21.49 31.57 -29.90
C PRO A 7 -20.54 31.29 -31.06
N ILE A 8 -19.41 30.65 -30.78
CA ILE A 8 -18.49 30.12 -31.79
C ILE A 8 -19.18 28.92 -32.44
N MET A 9 -19.53 29.07 -33.71
CA MET A 9 -20.02 27.99 -34.58
C MET A 9 -18.96 26.90 -34.69
N CYS A 10 -19.31 25.69 -34.30
CA CYS A 10 -18.51 24.48 -34.49
C CYS A 10 -18.45 24.19 -35.99
N SER A 11 -17.26 24.28 -36.60
CA SER A 11 -17.07 23.93 -38.01
C SER A 11 -17.21 22.42 -38.21
N ASP A 12 -17.94 22.04 -39.26
CA ASP A 12 -18.24 20.69 -39.71
C ASP A 12 -17.01 19.76 -39.71
N TYR A 13 -16.97 18.82 -38.75
CA TYR A 13 -16.14 17.63 -38.87
C TYR A 13 -16.87 16.62 -39.79
N PRO A 14 -16.22 16.07 -40.82
CA PRO A 14 -16.85 15.05 -41.64
C PRO A 14 -17.16 13.82 -40.79
N LEU A 15 -18.43 13.43 -40.76
CA LEU A 15 -18.91 12.16 -40.21
C LEU A 15 -18.24 11.02 -41.00
N ILE A 16 -17.19 10.45 -40.43
CA ILE A 16 -16.60 9.20 -40.92
C ILE A 16 -17.62 8.10 -40.57
N ASN A 17 -18.37 7.65 -41.58
CA ASN A 17 -19.08 6.38 -41.55
C ASN A 17 -18.05 5.24 -41.59
N ASP A 18 -17.47 4.91 -40.44
CA ASP A 18 -16.80 3.62 -40.24
C ASP A 18 -17.78 2.72 -39.46
N ASP A 19 -18.66 2.02 -40.19
CA ASP A 19 -19.34 0.79 -39.73
C ASP A 19 -18.33 -0.36 -39.56
N LYS A 20 -17.16 -0.08 -38.98
CA LYS A 20 -16.23 -1.09 -38.51
C LYS A 20 -16.61 -1.38 -37.08
N GLU A 21 -17.37 -2.45 -36.92
CA GLU A 21 -17.54 -3.16 -35.66
C GLU A 21 -16.20 -3.15 -34.91
N TYR A 22 -16.11 -2.33 -33.84
CA TYR A 22 -14.95 -2.28 -32.97
C TYR A 22 -14.85 -3.64 -32.30
N LYS A 23 -14.03 -4.52 -32.88
CA LYS A 23 -13.64 -5.76 -32.21
C LYS A 23 -12.58 -5.36 -31.18
N PRO A 24 -12.85 -5.51 -29.88
CA PRO A 24 -11.83 -5.26 -28.87
C PRO A 24 -10.62 -6.12 -29.22
N VAL A 25 -9.44 -5.51 -29.30
CA VAL A 25 -8.20 -6.29 -29.36
C VAL A 25 -8.15 -7.05 -28.03
N GLU A 26 -8.32 -8.37 -28.07
CA GLU A 26 -8.08 -9.23 -26.92
C GLU A 26 -6.60 -9.13 -26.57
N MET A 27 -6.26 -8.20 -25.68
CA MET A 27 -4.91 -8.01 -25.22
C MET A 27 -4.54 -9.22 -24.36
N ASN A 28 -3.42 -9.86 -24.69
CA ASN A 28 -2.93 -10.99 -23.91
C ASN A 28 -2.74 -10.53 -22.45
N LYS A 29 -3.34 -11.25 -21.49
CA LYS A 29 -3.27 -10.90 -20.05
C LYS A 29 -1.83 -10.66 -19.59
N ASN A 30 -0.87 -11.42 -20.13
CA ASN A 30 0.54 -11.30 -19.78
C ASN A 30 1.19 -10.02 -20.35
N GLU A 31 0.72 -9.53 -21.50
CA GLU A 31 1.18 -8.26 -22.07
C GLU A 31 0.64 -7.08 -21.26
N LEU A 32 -0.65 -7.14 -20.87
CA LEU A 32 -1.23 -6.12 -19.99
C LEU A 32 -0.48 -6.00 -18.66
N VAL A 33 -0.17 -7.11 -18.00
CA VAL A 33 0.58 -7.11 -16.73
C VAL A 33 1.97 -6.50 -16.91
N ARG A 34 2.64 -6.80 -18.02
CA ARG A 34 3.95 -6.23 -18.36
C ARG A 34 3.88 -4.72 -18.55
N ASP A 35 2.90 -4.23 -19.32
CA ASP A 35 2.73 -2.80 -19.57
C ASP A 35 2.39 -2.04 -18.28
N GLN A 36 1.54 -2.62 -17.43
CA GLN A 36 1.22 -2.07 -16.11
C GLN A 36 2.47 -1.98 -15.22
N LEU A 37 3.28 -3.03 -15.16
CA LEU A 37 4.55 -3.01 -14.41
C LEU A 37 5.51 -1.95 -14.92
N CYS A 38 5.69 -1.83 -16.25
CA CYS A 38 6.54 -0.81 -16.85
C CYS A 38 6.05 0.61 -16.49
N ALA A 39 4.74 0.86 -16.54
CA ALA A 39 4.16 2.13 -16.17
C ALA A 39 4.38 2.45 -14.68
N MET A 40 4.16 1.47 -13.79
CA MET A 40 4.36 1.62 -12.35
C MET A 40 5.82 1.87 -12.00
N LEU A 41 6.77 1.16 -12.63
CA LEU A 41 8.21 1.38 -12.43
C LEU A 41 8.64 2.77 -12.89
N SER A 42 8.13 3.21 -14.05
CA SER A 42 8.40 4.56 -14.55
C SER A 42 7.87 5.64 -13.60
N GLN A 43 6.69 5.41 -13.01
CA GLN A 43 6.07 6.32 -12.06
C GLN A 43 6.83 6.35 -10.71
N GLU A 44 7.27 5.20 -10.23
CA GLU A 44 8.12 5.05 -9.03
C GLU A 44 9.41 5.86 -9.17
N GLU A 45 10.11 5.73 -10.30
CA GLU A 45 11.39 6.43 -10.52
C GLU A 45 11.21 7.95 -10.70
N SER A 46 10.22 8.37 -11.50
CA SER A 46 10.12 9.77 -11.94
C SER A 46 9.24 10.65 -11.05
N VAL A 47 8.21 10.09 -10.40
CA VAL A 47 7.18 10.85 -9.67
C VAL A 47 7.26 10.60 -8.16
N TYR A 48 7.60 9.38 -7.74
CA TYR A 48 7.62 8.93 -6.35
C TYR A 48 8.98 8.34 -5.92
N PRO A 49 10.09 9.06 -6.11
CA PRO A 49 11.40 8.54 -5.73
C PRO A 49 11.50 8.32 -4.21
N CYS A 50 12.34 7.36 -3.81
CA CYS A 50 12.63 7.07 -2.41
C CYS A 50 13.11 8.32 -1.66
N LEU A 51 12.73 8.41 -0.39
CA LEU A 51 13.00 9.57 0.46
C LEU A 51 14.39 9.55 1.13
N SER A 52 15.21 8.53 0.85
CA SER A 52 16.56 8.35 1.43
C SER A 52 17.39 9.64 1.40
N SER A 53 17.42 10.32 0.25
CA SER A 53 18.19 11.57 0.08
C SER A 53 17.64 12.76 0.88
N VAL A 54 16.35 12.75 1.22
CA VAL A 54 15.68 13.81 1.99
C VAL A 54 15.84 13.57 3.49
N LEU A 55 15.74 12.32 3.93
CA LEU A 55 16.01 11.94 5.33
C LEU A 55 17.47 12.16 5.72
N LEU A 56 18.42 11.94 4.80
CA LEU A 56 19.83 12.29 4.99
C LEU A 56 20.03 13.79 5.28
N LYS A 57 19.26 14.67 4.61
CA LYS A 57 19.32 16.12 4.87
C LYS A 57 18.78 16.48 6.25
N ALA A 58 17.72 15.83 6.72
CA ALA A 58 17.21 16.04 8.08
C ALA A 58 18.28 15.72 9.14
N ASN A 59 19.06 14.65 8.95
CA ASN A 59 20.17 14.31 9.86
C ASN A 59 21.27 15.38 9.92
N THR A 60 21.51 16.11 8.82
CA THR A 60 22.48 17.23 8.83
C THR A 60 21.99 18.44 9.62
N VAL A 61 20.67 18.62 9.76
CA VAL A 61 20.07 19.78 10.46
C VAL A 61 20.11 19.60 11.97
N TYR A 62 19.95 18.37 12.48
CA TYR A 62 19.79 18.09 13.92
C TYR A 62 21.04 17.54 14.63
N GLY A 63 22.15 17.30 13.92
CA GLY A 63 23.44 16.94 14.52
C GLY A 63 23.36 15.78 15.51
N SER A 64 23.78 16.00 16.77
CA SER A 64 23.78 14.97 17.83
C SER A 64 22.38 14.59 18.35
N GLU A 65 21.37 15.43 18.16
CA GLU A 65 19.98 15.13 18.55
C GLU A 65 19.24 14.33 17.48
N ALA A 66 19.77 14.27 16.25
CA ALA A 66 19.17 13.55 15.13
C ALA A 66 18.91 12.08 15.44
N SER A 67 19.85 11.40 16.13
CA SER A 67 19.69 9.99 16.48
C SER A 67 18.56 9.76 17.49
N LYS A 68 18.37 10.67 18.46
CA LYS A 68 17.28 10.57 19.44
C LYS A 68 15.93 10.86 18.79
N ILE A 69 15.85 11.91 17.98
CA ILE A 69 14.65 12.27 17.22
C ILE A 69 14.27 11.12 16.30
N SER A 70 15.22 10.56 15.55
CA SER A 70 14.99 9.42 14.65
C SER A 70 14.43 8.20 15.38
N ALA A 71 15.00 7.81 16.53
CA ALA A 71 14.51 6.67 17.30
C ALA A 71 13.09 6.90 17.86
N LEU A 72 12.81 8.12 18.33
CA LEU A 72 11.50 8.51 18.83
C LEU A 72 10.46 8.52 17.71
N THR A 73 10.78 9.13 16.57
CA THR A 73 9.90 9.19 15.41
C THR A 73 9.62 7.82 14.83
N GLU A 74 10.59 6.89 14.87
CA GLU A 74 10.39 5.50 14.46
C GLU A 74 9.37 4.79 15.36
N THR A 75 9.47 5.02 16.68
CA THR A 75 8.51 4.47 17.64
C THR A 75 7.11 5.02 17.39
N TRP A 76 6.99 6.33 17.16
CA TRP A 76 5.72 6.97 16.84
C TRP A 76 5.14 6.47 15.52
N ARG A 77 5.97 6.38 14.49
CA ARG A 77 5.59 5.88 13.17
C ARG A 77 4.97 4.50 13.26
N ARG A 78 5.63 3.56 13.92
CA ARG A 78 5.16 2.17 14.04
C ARG A 78 3.76 2.12 14.67
N LYS A 79 3.58 2.79 15.81
CA LYS A 79 2.28 2.85 16.50
C LYS A 79 1.19 3.51 15.65
N ILE A 80 1.52 4.57 14.92
CA ILE A 80 0.58 5.22 13.98
C ILE A 80 0.22 4.27 12.82
N CYS A 81 1.18 3.48 12.34
CA CYS A 81 0.96 2.52 11.26
C CYS A 81 0.04 1.39 11.71
N GLU A 82 0.32 0.80 12.87
CA GLU A 82 -0.54 -0.21 13.52
C GLU A 82 -1.97 0.34 13.73
N TRP A 83 -2.09 1.54 14.29
CA TRP A 83 -3.37 2.23 14.43
C TRP A 83 -4.08 2.44 13.08
N SER A 84 -3.34 2.77 12.02
CA SER A 84 -3.92 2.99 10.69
C SER A 84 -4.46 1.68 10.12
N PHE A 85 -3.78 0.56 10.34
CA PHE A 85 -4.27 -0.78 10.00
C PHE A 85 -5.54 -1.13 10.79
N ASP A 86 -5.55 -0.90 12.11
CA ASP A 86 -6.75 -1.11 12.94
C ASP A 86 -7.96 -0.32 12.41
N VAL A 87 -7.74 0.93 11.97
CA VAL A 87 -8.78 1.79 11.41
C VAL A 87 -9.30 1.23 10.08
N VAL A 88 -8.44 0.90 9.12
CA VAL A 88 -8.91 0.38 7.82
C VAL A 88 -9.60 -0.96 7.97
N ASP A 89 -9.11 -1.84 8.86
CA ASP A 89 -9.71 -3.14 9.14
C ASP A 89 -11.09 -2.98 9.79
N HIS A 90 -11.23 -2.07 10.76
CA HIS A 90 -12.50 -1.79 11.43
C HIS A 90 -13.58 -1.31 10.45
N PHE A 91 -13.20 -0.50 9.47
CA PHE A 91 -14.13 0.06 8.48
C PHE A 91 -14.26 -0.79 7.20
N GLY A 92 -13.50 -1.88 7.08
CA GLY A 92 -13.54 -2.79 5.93
C GLY A 92 -12.93 -2.21 4.65
N PHE A 93 -11.94 -1.33 4.77
CA PHE A 93 -11.16 -0.83 3.63
C PHE A 93 -10.03 -1.78 3.28
N GLU A 94 -9.58 -1.74 2.02
CA GLU A 94 -8.39 -2.48 1.61
C GLU A 94 -7.15 -1.96 2.35
N ARG A 95 -6.33 -2.88 2.84
CA ARG A 95 -5.11 -2.54 3.59
C ARG A 95 -4.10 -1.72 2.78
N GLU A 96 -4.16 -1.76 1.44
CA GLU A 96 -3.36 -0.90 0.56
C GLU A 96 -3.59 0.60 0.83
N VAL A 97 -4.76 1.00 1.32
CA VAL A 97 -5.05 2.39 1.68
C VAL A 97 -4.05 2.93 2.72
N VAL A 98 -3.54 2.07 3.62
CA VAL A 98 -2.49 2.45 4.58
C VAL A 98 -1.18 2.73 3.87
N SER A 99 -0.80 1.91 2.88
CA SER A 99 0.42 2.16 2.06
C SER A 99 0.36 3.53 1.37
N ILE A 100 -0.81 3.86 0.81
CA ILE A 100 -1.03 5.15 0.13
C ILE A 100 -1.00 6.30 1.14
N SER A 101 -1.67 6.16 2.28
CA SER A 101 -1.63 7.12 3.39
C SER A 101 -0.19 7.42 3.82
N PHE A 102 0.61 6.37 4.02
CA PHE A 102 2.00 6.51 4.44
C PHE A 102 2.90 7.15 3.36
N SER A 103 2.62 6.93 2.08
CA SER A 103 3.27 7.69 1.01
C SER A 103 3.02 9.20 1.13
N TYR A 104 1.79 9.62 1.45
CA TYR A 104 1.49 11.04 1.66
C TYR A 104 2.18 11.58 2.90
N PHE A 105 2.07 10.83 3.98
CA PHE A 105 2.64 11.14 5.28
C PHE A 105 4.16 11.37 5.17
N ASP A 106 4.89 10.42 4.59
CA ASP A 106 6.34 10.47 4.52
C ASP A 106 6.85 11.59 3.64
N ARG A 107 6.23 11.76 2.46
CA ARG A 107 6.59 12.83 1.54
C ARG A 107 6.33 14.19 2.16
N PHE A 108 5.23 14.35 2.90
CA PHE A 108 4.93 15.61 3.59
C PHE A 108 5.89 15.88 4.75
N VAL A 109 6.14 14.89 5.61
CA VAL A 109 7.11 15.01 6.73
C VAL A 109 8.52 15.31 6.21
N ALA A 110 8.92 14.69 5.09
CA ALA A 110 10.21 14.93 4.46
C ALA A 110 10.37 16.37 3.95
N LEU A 111 9.28 17.02 3.52
CA LEU A 111 9.27 18.44 3.14
C LEU A 111 9.29 19.38 4.36
N HIS A 112 8.84 18.90 5.53
CA HIS A 112 8.68 19.70 6.75
C HIS A 112 9.37 19.07 7.98
N PRO A 113 10.72 19.08 8.05
CA PRO A 113 11.45 18.42 9.14
C PRO A 113 11.09 18.90 10.55
N SER A 114 10.57 20.13 10.71
CA SER A 114 10.10 20.65 12.00
C SER A 114 8.97 19.83 12.63
N ILE A 115 8.20 19.08 11.82
CA ILE A 115 7.12 18.21 12.29
C ILE A 115 7.68 17.06 13.15
N LEU A 116 8.91 16.60 12.88
CA LEU A 116 9.57 15.51 13.63
C LEU A 116 9.76 15.85 15.13
N ILE A 117 9.74 17.13 15.47
CA ILE A 117 9.90 17.62 16.85
C ILE A 117 8.56 17.67 17.58
N SER A 118 7.44 17.77 16.85
CA SER A 118 6.11 17.92 17.43
C SER A 118 5.24 16.69 17.18
N GLN A 119 5.16 15.84 18.20
CA GLN A 119 4.29 14.66 18.24
C GLN A 119 2.85 14.97 17.80
N LYS A 120 2.28 16.09 18.27
CA LYS A 120 0.92 16.52 17.89
C LYS A 120 0.79 16.82 16.40
N GLN A 121 1.78 17.50 15.80
CA GLN A 121 1.76 17.75 14.36
C GLN A 121 1.98 16.45 13.59
N TYR A 122 2.89 15.59 14.04
CA TYR A 122 3.14 14.27 13.45
C TYR A 122 1.85 13.42 13.40
N GLN A 123 1.12 13.34 14.51
CA GLN A 123 -0.19 12.68 14.58
C GLN A 123 -1.23 13.33 13.67
N LEU A 124 -1.29 14.67 13.61
CA LEU A 124 -2.25 15.37 12.73
C LEU A 124 -1.99 15.07 11.25
N VAL A 125 -0.72 15.06 10.82
CA VAL A 125 -0.36 14.67 9.43
C VAL A 125 -0.80 13.23 9.16
N ALA A 126 -0.57 12.31 10.10
CA ALA A 126 -0.97 10.91 9.94
C ALA A 126 -2.48 10.72 9.81
N VAL A 127 -3.27 11.29 10.73
CA VAL A 127 -4.74 11.25 10.70
C VAL A 127 -5.26 11.85 9.39
N THR A 128 -4.68 12.98 8.96
CA THR A 128 -5.11 13.65 7.73
C THR A 128 -4.71 12.87 6.48
N SER A 129 -3.54 12.24 6.46
CA SER A 129 -3.08 11.40 5.36
C SER A 129 -3.98 10.17 5.19
N LEU A 130 -4.39 9.56 6.31
CA LEU A 130 -5.32 8.43 6.29
C LEU A 130 -6.72 8.85 5.84
N TYR A 131 -7.21 10.00 6.32
CA TYR A 131 -8.46 10.60 5.83
C TYR A 131 -8.41 10.85 4.32
N LEU A 132 -7.32 11.42 3.81
CA LEU A 132 -7.17 11.70 2.38
C LEU A 132 -7.09 10.41 1.54
N ALA A 133 -6.35 9.41 2.00
CA ALA A 133 -6.22 8.12 1.33
C ALA A 133 -7.56 7.37 1.29
N THR A 134 -8.27 7.27 2.41
CA THR A 134 -9.61 6.64 2.46
C THR A 134 -10.62 7.38 1.60
N LYS A 135 -10.56 8.72 1.55
CA LYS A 135 -11.44 9.54 0.71
C LYS A 135 -11.25 9.33 -0.79
N LEU A 136 -10.05 8.94 -1.23
CA LEU A 136 -9.70 8.78 -2.66
C LEU A 136 -9.69 7.31 -3.11
N HIS A 137 -9.23 6.42 -2.23
CA HIS A 137 -8.93 5.01 -2.54
C HIS A 137 -9.71 4.03 -1.67
N GLY A 138 -10.45 4.49 -0.66
CA GLY A 138 -11.28 3.62 0.18
C GLY A 138 -12.62 3.24 -0.45
N GLU A 139 -13.00 3.85 -1.57
CA GLU A 139 -14.22 3.45 -2.29
C GLU A 139 -13.96 2.13 -3.03
N LEU A 140 -14.56 1.03 -2.55
CA LEU A 140 -14.60 -0.22 -3.30
C LEU A 140 -15.42 -0.02 -4.58
N ASP A 141 -14.85 -0.49 -5.70
CA ASP A 141 -15.50 -0.42 -7.00
C ASP A 141 -16.89 -1.08 -6.94
N LYS A 142 -17.88 -0.52 -7.65
CA LYS A 142 -19.28 -0.98 -7.52
C LYS A 142 -19.44 -2.47 -7.87
N SER A 143 -18.73 -2.93 -8.89
CA SER A 143 -18.67 -4.34 -9.29
C SER A 143 -18.09 -5.24 -8.21
N THR A 144 -17.08 -4.76 -7.48
CA THR A 144 -16.44 -5.47 -6.37
C THR A 144 -17.40 -5.54 -5.18
N ARG A 145 -18.09 -4.44 -4.85
CA ARG A 145 -19.14 -4.43 -3.82
C ARG A 145 -20.27 -5.41 -4.13
N GLU A 146 -20.73 -5.45 -5.38
CA GLU A 146 -21.81 -6.34 -5.82
C GLU A 146 -21.42 -7.82 -5.80
N SER A 147 -20.12 -8.13 -5.99
CA SER A 147 -19.59 -9.49 -5.95
C SER A 147 -19.37 -10.02 -4.53
N LEU A 148 -19.34 -9.14 -3.51
CA LEU A 148 -19.22 -9.53 -2.11
C LEU A 148 -20.53 -10.12 -1.58
N THR A 149 -20.43 -11.06 -0.63
CA THR A 149 -21.60 -11.63 0.05
C THR A 149 -22.38 -10.56 0.81
N GLU A 150 -23.69 -10.75 1.01
CA GLU A 150 -24.55 -9.81 1.76
C GLU A 150 -24.05 -9.55 3.20
N ALA A 151 -23.32 -10.49 3.81
CA ALA A 151 -22.67 -10.30 5.10
C ALA A 151 -21.46 -9.35 5.00
N SER A 152 -20.60 -9.54 3.99
CA SER A 152 -19.45 -8.68 3.72
C SER A 152 -19.87 -7.28 3.27
N GLN A 153 -20.92 -7.15 2.46
CA GLN A 153 -21.45 -5.85 2.01
C GLN A 153 -21.93 -4.95 3.16
N ARG A 154 -22.47 -5.55 4.23
CA ARG A 154 -22.90 -4.80 5.44
C ARG A 154 -21.74 -4.23 6.24
N ASN A 155 -20.55 -4.81 6.11
CA ASN A 155 -19.34 -4.37 6.80
C ASN A 155 -18.54 -3.34 6.01
N VAL A 156 -18.74 -3.24 4.68
CA VAL A 156 -18.11 -2.20 3.86
C VAL A 156 -18.80 -0.87 4.10
N GLN A 157 -18.23 -0.06 4.99
CA GLN A 157 -18.68 1.32 5.15
C GLN A 157 -18.32 2.12 3.90
N GLY A 158 -19.30 2.88 3.40
CA GLY A 158 -19.07 3.81 2.30
C GLY A 158 -18.18 4.98 2.73
N LYS A 159 -18.29 6.10 2.01
CA LYS A 159 -17.49 7.31 2.25
C LYS A 159 -17.52 7.75 3.73
N LEU A 160 -16.38 7.63 4.43
CA LEU A 160 -16.24 8.12 5.79
C LEU A 160 -16.33 9.64 5.84
N ARG A 161 -16.95 10.15 6.91
CA ARG A 161 -17.05 11.58 7.17
C ARG A 161 -15.82 12.05 7.92
N LEU A 162 -15.50 13.33 7.73
CA LEU A 162 -14.46 14.00 8.51
C LEU A 162 -14.69 13.90 10.03
N SER A 163 -15.95 13.91 10.48
CA SER A 163 -16.31 13.73 11.90
C SER A 163 -15.82 12.40 12.47
N THR A 164 -15.83 11.33 11.66
CA THR A 164 -15.31 10.02 12.06
C THR A 164 -13.83 10.12 12.40
N PHE A 165 -13.03 10.82 11.57
CA PHE A 165 -11.60 11.02 11.83
C PHE A 165 -11.32 11.86 13.08
N VAL A 166 -12.18 12.84 13.38
CA VAL A 166 -12.13 13.59 14.64
C VAL A 166 -12.38 12.67 15.84
N GLU A 167 -13.40 11.82 15.77
CA GLU A 167 -13.78 10.87 16.84
C GLU A 167 -12.68 9.82 17.09
N ILE A 168 -12.18 9.15 16.05
CA ILE A 168 -11.15 8.11 16.18
C ILE A 168 -9.80 8.69 16.62
N SER A 169 -9.53 9.97 16.34
CA SER A 169 -8.35 10.67 16.85
C SER A 169 -8.43 11.00 18.35
N ARG A 170 -9.57 10.70 19.01
CA ARG A 170 -9.79 10.92 20.46
C ARG A 170 -9.46 12.36 20.92
N GLY A 171 -9.84 13.34 20.11
CA GLY A 171 -9.65 14.76 20.40
C GLY A 171 -8.26 15.33 20.10
N LEU A 172 -7.35 14.53 19.51
CA LEU A 172 -6.03 15.01 19.07
C LEU A 172 -6.13 15.94 17.86
N ALA A 173 -7.11 15.71 16.98
CA ALA A 173 -7.37 16.50 15.79
C ALA A 173 -8.81 17.04 15.78
N SER A 174 -8.94 18.31 15.41
CA SER A 174 -10.24 18.95 15.15
C SER A 174 -10.59 18.90 13.66
N SER A 175 -11.87 19.04 13.31
CA SER A 175 -12.33 19.12 11.92
C SER A 175 -11.54 20.19 11.14
N ARG A 176 -11.40 21.37 11.74
CA ARG A 176 -10.69 22.50 11.14
C ARG A 176 -9.20 22.19 10.90
N SER A 177 -8.52 21.60 11.89
CA SER A 177 -7.10 21.27 11.74
C SER A 177 -6.87 20.19 10.68
N ILE A 178 -7.79 19.22 10.53
CA ILE A 178 -7.70 18.21 9.48
C ILE A 178 -7.92 18.86 8.11
N GLU A 179 -8.90 19.75 7.96
CA GLU A 179 -9.14 20.48 6.69
C GLU A 179 -7.97 21.39 6.29
N GLU A 180 -7.37 22.09 7.25
CA GLU A 180 -6.20 22.94 7.01
C GLU A 180 -4.99 22.09 6.62
N MET A 181 -4.75 20.98 7.32
CA MET A 181 -3.69 20.03 6.99
C MET A 181 -3.93 19.33 5.64
N GLU A 182 -5.18 19.00 5.29
CA GLU A 182 -5.54 18.38 4.02
C GLU A 182 -5.13 19.30 2.86
N ARG A 183 -5.45 20.60 2.95
CA ARG A 183 -5.06 21.58 1.94
C ARG A 183 -3.54 21.71 1.83
N ALA A 184 -2.83 21.70 2.96
CA ALA A 184 -1.36 21.77 2.98
C ALA A 184 -0.74 20.54 2.29
N ILE A 185 -1.18 19.33 2.64
CA ILE A 185 -0.72 18.08 2.03
C ILE A 185 -0.99 18.09 0.51
N LEU A 186 -2.21 18.45 0.09
CA LEU A 186 -2.58 18.51 -1.32
C LEU A 186 -1.70 19.48 -2.12
N HIS A 187 -1.47 20.67 -1.57
CA HIS A 187 -0.64 21.69 -2.18
C HIS A 187 0.82 21.25 -2.30
N ASP A 188 1.42 20.82 -1.20
CA ASP A 188 2.86 20.52 -1.14
C ASP A 188 3.22 19.24 -1.90
N LEU A 189 2.30 18.27 -1.95
CA LEU A 189 2.45 17.08 -2.79
C LEU A 189 2.07 17.33 -4.25
N SER A 190 1.69 18.57 -4.62
CA SER A 190 1.29 18.95 -5.97
C SER A 190 0.22 18.01 -6.56
N TRP A 191 -0.76 17.60 -5.73
CA TRP A 191 -1.82 16.66 -6.08
C TRP A 191 -1.36 15.28 -6.59
N ARG A 192 -0.10 14.91 -6.36
CA ARG A 192 0.43 13.59 -6.71
C ARG A 192 -0.02 12.53 -5.68
N LEU A 193 -1.26 12.07 -5.83
CA LEU A 193 -1.98 11.22 -4.87
C LEU A 193 -2.26 9.78 -5.37
N ASN A 194 -1.54 9.31 -6.38
CA ASN A 194 -1.65 7.93 -6.88
C ASN A 194 -0.28 7.26 -6.85
N PRO A 195 0.34 7.08 -5.66
CA PRO A 195 1.65 6.45 -5.56
C PRO A 195 1.56 4.96 -5.94
N PRO A 196 2.57 4.42 -6.66
CA PRO A 196 2.70 2.97 -6.73
C PRO A 196 3.05 2.43 -5.34
N THR A 197 2.41 1.33 -4.94
CA THR A 197 2.61 0.70 -3.62
C THR A 197 3.25 -0.69 -3.78
N SER A 198 3.85 -1.18 -2.70
CA SER A 198 4.40 -2.53 -2.66
C SER A 198 3.30 -3.58 -2.86
N ALA A 199 2.10 -3.35 -2.32
CA ALA A 199 0.94 -4.23 -2.50
C ALA A 199 0.50 -4.30 -3.98
N SER A 200 0.44 -3.16 -4.67
CA SER A 200 0.14 -3.10 -6.10
C SER A 200 1.18 -3.83 -6.94
N PHE A 201 2.47 -3.64 -6.65
CA PHE A 201 3.55 -4.38 -7.33
C PHE A 201 3.46 -5.87 -7.06
N LEU A 202 3.22 -6.27 -5.81
CA LEU A 202 3.04 -7.66 -5.40
C LEU A 202 1.92 -8.33 -6.20
N SER A 203 0.76 -7.68 -6.33
CA SER A 203 -0.36 -8.17 -7.15
C SER A 203 0.03 -8.42 -8.62
N ARG A 204 0.92 -7.60 -9.19
CA ARG A 204 1.41 -7.80 -10.55
C ARG A 204 2.49 -8.87 -10.65
N PHE A 205 3.42 -8.93 -9.70
CA PHE A 205 4.43 -9.99 -9.66
C PHE A 205 3.80 -11.36 -9.43
N HIS A 206 2.77 -11.44 -8.59
CA HIS A 206 2.03 -12.68 -8.35
C HIS A 206 1.40 -13.24 -9.64
N GLN A 207 0.88 -12.37 -10.52
CA GLN A 207 0.36 -12.79 -11.84
C GLN A 207 1.44 -13.28 -12.82
N LEU A 208 2.72 -13.02 -12.54
CA LEU A 208 3.84 -13.57 -13.32
C LEU A 208 4.31 -14.94 -12.81
N ILE A 209 3.83 -15.38 -11.64
CA ILE A 209 4.09 -16.72 -11.16
C ILE A 209 3.39 -17.69 -12.10
N PRO A 210 4.11 -18.67 -12.68
CA PRO A 210 3.50 -19.61 -13.61
C PRO A 210 2.31 -20.33 -12.98
N ASN A 211 1.24 -20.56 -13.74
CA ASN A 211 0.10 -21.43 -13.38
C ASN A 211 0.49 -22.92 -13.15
N ILE A 212 1.76 -23.21 -12.84
CA ILE A 212 2.36 -24.54 -12.90
C ILE A 212 2.32 -25.25 -11.54
N SER A 213 2.26 -24.52 -10.42
CA SER A 213 1.88 -25.13 -9.15
C SER A 213 0.36 -25.28 -9.14
N SER A 214 -0.14 -26.46 -9.52
CA SER A 214 -1.57 -26.82 -9.51
C SER A 214 -2.26 -26.71 -8.14
N ASN A 215 -1.56 -26.19 -7.12
CA ASN A 215 -2.04 -26.06 -5.76
C ASN A 215 -2.35 -24.58 -5.47
N GLU A 216 -3.62 -24.22 -5.64
CA GLU A 216 -4.17 -22.90 -5.33
C GLU A 216 -3.86 -22.47 -3.89
N VAL A 217 -3.83 -23.42 -2.94
CA VAL A 217 -3.51 -23.14 -1.53
C VAL A 217 -2.10 -22.57 -1.37
N VAL A 218 -1.13 -23.11 -2.11
CA VAL A 218 0.27 -22.65 -2.05
C VAL A 218 0.40 -21.24 -2.62
N ILE A 219 -0.29 -20.96 -3.71
CA ILE A 219 -0.31 -19.65 -4.36
C ILE A 219 -0.98 -18.59 -3.49
N THR A 220 -2.07 -18.96 -2.80
CA THR A 220 -2.75 -18.10 -1.82
C THR A 220 -1.88 -17.84 -0.60
N ALA A 221 -1.30 -18.89 0.00
CA ALA A 221 -0.39 -18.75 1.14
C ALA A 221 0.82 -17.87 0.79
N LEU A 222 1.39 -18.05 -0.40
CA LEU A 222 2.48 -17.22 -0.90
C LEU A 222 2.07 -15.75 -0.98
N PHE A 223 0.88 -15.46 -1.53
CA PHE A 223 0.37 -14.09 -1.63
C PHE A 223 0.11 -13.48 -0.25
N GLU A 224 -0.56 -14.19 0.64
CA GLU A 224 -0.89 -13.72 1.99
C GLU A 224 0.37 -13.40 2.80
N MET A 225 1.37 -14.30 2.77
CA MET A 225 2.66 -14.06 3.43
C MET A 225 3.38 -12.85 2.84
N SER A 226 3.44 -12.76 1.51
CA SER A 226 4.09 -11.63 0.84
C SER A 226 3.39 -10.32 1.16
N ALA A 227 2.05 -10.33 1.19
CA ALA A 227 1.24 -9.16 1.53
C ALA A 227 1.51 -8.72 2.97
N TYR A 228 1.52 -9.66 3.93
CA TYR A 228 1.89 -9.40 5.31
C TYR A 228 3.28 -8.76 5.43
N LEU A 229 4.28 -9.28 4.72
CA LEU A 229 5.63 -8.72 4.73
C LEU A 229 5.67 -7.31 4.11
N THR A 230 4.88 -7.04 3.06
CA THR A 230 4.76 -5.68 2.52
C THR A 230 4.08 -4.73 3.50
N GLU A 231 3.08 -5.19 4.26
CA GLU A 231 2.42 -4.40 5.31
C GLU A 231 3.39 -4.08 6.45
N LEU A 232 4.14 -5.09 6.91
CA LEU A 232 5.17 -4.96 7.94
C LEU A 232 6.23 -3.93 7.53
N SER A 233 6.63 -3.90 6.26
CA SER A 233 7.64 -2.97 5.75
C SER A 233 7.27 -1.48 5.92
N ILE A 234 5.97 -1.15 5.93
CA ILE A 234 5.48 0.23 6.03
C ILE A 234 5.72 0.79 7.43
N CYS A 235 5.59 -0.07 8.45
CA CYS A 235 5.79 0.27 9.85
C CYS A 235 7.21 0.80 10.12
N PHE A 236 8.19 0.44 9.28
CA PHE A 236 9.60 0.79 9.48
C PHE A 236 10.09 1.78 8.42
N SER A 237 10.50 2.97 8.85
CA SER A 237 10.98 4.01 7.92
C SER A 237 12.30 3.61 7.25
N ALA A 238 13.12 2.80 7.95
CA ALA A 238 14.38 2.28 7.42
C ALA A 238 14.19 1.45 6.14
N ILE A 239 13.02 0.85 5.96
CA ILE A 239 12.66 0.10 4.75
C ILE A 239 11.85 1.01 3.81
N SER A 240 10.66 1.43 4.25
CA SER A 240 9.67 2.14 3.42
C SER A 240 10.16 3.47 2.83
N CYS A 241 11.08 4.18 3.49
CA CYS A 241 11.62 5.44 2.97
C CYS A 241 12.91 5.27 2.15
N ASN A 242 13.61 4.14 2.28
CA ASN A 242 14.93 3.95 1.67
C ASN A 242 14.91 3.07 0.43
N TYR A 243 13.95 2.17 0.31
CA TYR A 243 13.82 1.25 -0.81
C TYR A 243 12.53 1.49 -1.55
N SER A 244 12.55 1.20 -2.85
CA SER A 244 11.41 1.47 -3.71
C SER A 244 10.33 0.39 -3.49
N PRO A 245 9.04 0.75 -3.61
CA PRO A 245 7.92 -0.19 -3.49
C PRO A 245 8.09 -1.49 -4.29
N SER A 246 8.67 -1.41 -5.50
CA SER A 246 8.94 -2.57 -6.36
C SER A 246 10.00 -3.51 -5.76
N VAL A 247 11.07 -2.96 -5.19
CA VAL A 247 12.11 -3.74 -4.48
C VAL A 247 11.54 -4.39 -3.22
N ILE A 248 10.73 -3.66 -2.45
CA ILE A 248 10.09 -4.18 -1.24
C ILE A 248 9.16 -5.35 -1.60
N ALA A 249 8.27 -5.16 -2.57
CA ALA A 249 7.33 -6.19 -3.02
C ALA A 249 8.06 -7.46 -3.50
N TYR A 250 9.11 -7.29 -4.29
CA TYR A 250 9.90 -8.42 -4.79
C TYR A 250 10.66 -9.13 -3.67
N ALA A 251 11.27 -8.39 -2.75
CA ALA A 251 11.94 -8.95 -1.58
C ALA A 251 10.97 -9.75 -0.69
N SER A 252 9.79 -9.19 -0.39
CA SER A 252 8.73 -9.86 0.37
C SER A 252 8.30 -11.17 -0.29
N LEU A 253 8.16 -11.17 -1.62
CA LEU A 253 7.76 -12.36 -2.36
C LEU A 253 8.85 -13.44 -2.39
N LEU A 254 10.13 -13.06 -2.54
CA LEU A 254 11.24 -13.99 -2.45
C LEU A 254 11.36 -14.61 -1.05
N GLU A 255 11.16 -13.80 -0.01
CA GLU A 255 11.17 -14.26 1.38
C GLU A 255 10.05 -15.27 1.64
N ALA A 256 8.83 -14.97 1.21
CA ALA A 256 7.70 -15.89 1.32
C ALA A 256 7.88 -17.15 0.46
N MET A 257 8.58 -17.08 -0.68
CA MET A 257 8.92 -18.29 -1.44
C MET A 257 9.82 -19.20 -0.62
N GLU A 258 10.83 -18.68 0.09
CA GLU A 258 11.79 -19.48 0.84
C GLU A 258 11.18 -20.26 2.02
N THR A 259 10.04 -19.83 2.56
CA THR A 259 9.31 -20.57 3.61
C THR A 259 8.53 -21.78 3.06
N ILE A 260 8.23 -21.80 1.76
CA ILE A 260 7.53 -22.89 1.09
C ILE A 260 8.55 -23.98 0.72
N ASP A 261 8.20 -25.23 0.95
CA ASP A 261 9.03 -26.38 0.61
C ASP A 261 9.14 -26.62 -0.90
N ILE A 262 10.24 -27.26 -1.30
CA ILE A 262 10.57 -27.51 -2.72
C ILE A 262 9.55 -28.43 -3.40
N VAL A 263 8.81 -29.23 -2.62
CA VAL A 263 7.75 -30.11 -3.14
C VAL A 263 6.56 -29.28 -3.62
N ASN A 264 6.15 -28.28 -2.83
CA ASN A 264 5.00 -27.43 -3.15
C ASN A 264 5.34 -26.32 -4.14
N LEU A 265 6.59 -25.83 -4.14
CA LEU A 265 7.07 -24.85 -5.11
C LEU A 265 8.46 -25.25 -5.67
N PRO A 266 8.50 -25.98 -6.80
CA PRO A 266 9.74 -26.48 -7.40
C PRO A 266 10.74 -25.38 -7.76
N VAL A 267 12.04 -25.71 -7.68
CA VAL A 267 13.14 -24.77 -8.01
C VAL A 267 13.01 -24.21 -9.43
N LYS A 268 12.54 -25.02 -10.38
CA LYS A 268 12.34 -24.58 -11.77
C LYS A 268 11.36 -23.40 -11.86
N ASP A 269 10.27 -23.44 -11.11
CA ASP A 269 9.22 -22.43 -11.16
C ASP A 269 9.68 -21.14 -10.47
N ARG A 270 10.42 -21.27 -9.37
CA ARG A 270 11.10 -20.14 -8.71
C ARG A 270 12.07 -19.43 -9.65
N LEU A 271 12.94 -20.19 -10.32
CA LEU A 271 13.91 -19.64 -11.28
C LEU A 271 13.21 -19.00 -12.49
N HIS A 272 12.11 -19.59 -12.96
CA HIS A 272 11.32 -19.01 -14.03
C HIS A 272 10.73 -17.66 -13.60
N PHE A 273 10.09 -17.59 -12.44
CA PHE A 273 9.56 -16.35 -11.88
C PHE A 273 10.65 -15.27 -11.74
N VAL A 274 11.79 -15.60 -11.12
CA VAL A 274 12.94 -14.70 -10.99
C VAL A 274 13.39 -14.17 -12.35
N SER A 275 13.44 -15.05 -13.37
CA SER A 275 13.83 -14.65 -14.73
C SER A 275 12.82 -13.70 -15.38
N GLN A 276 11.51 -13.85 -15.11
CA GLN A 276 10.48 -12.95 -15.63
C GLN A 276 10.59 -11.56 -15.00
N VAL A 277 10.82 -11.48 -13.68
CA VAL A 277 10.92 -10.20 -12.97
C VAL A 277 12.22 -9.45 -13.32
N ALA A 278 13.34 -10.16 -13.46
CA ALA A 278 14.64 -9.56 -13.75
C ALA A 278 14.73 -8.82 -15.11
N ILE A 279 13.75 -9.01 -16.00
CA ILE A 279 13.68 -8.35 -17.31
C ILE A 279 13.27 -6.87 -17.16
N PHE A 280 12.45 -6.54 -16.15
CA PHE A 280 11.87 -5.20 -16.04
C PHE A 280 12.85 -4.16 -15.52
N ASN A 281 13.68 -4.51 -14.54
CA ASN A 281 14.62 -3.59 -13.91
C ASN A 281 15.85 -4.34 -13.40
N ARG A 282 17.03 -3.70 -13.52
CA ARG A 282 18.30 -4.25 -13.04
C ARG A 282 18.33 -4.42 -11.52
N ASP A 283 17.59 -3.59 -10.80
CA ASP A 283 17.50 -3.62 -9.34
C ASP A 283 16.55 -4.70 -8.82
N LEU A 284 15.75 -5.31 -9.70
CA LEU A 284 14.82 -6.41 -9.39
C LEU A 284 15.46 -7.78 -9.66
N LYS A 285 16.56 -8.05 -8.95
CA LYS A 285 17.25 -9.36 -8.98
C LYS A 285 17.51 -9.85 -7.57
N PRO A 286 17.55 -11.18 -7.34
CA PRO A 286 17.79 -11.71 -6.00
C PRO A 286 19.14 -11.29 -5.40
N ASP A 287 20.15 -11.07 -6.25
CA ASP A 287 21.50 -10.63 -5.89
C ASP A 287 21.66 -9.10 -5.79
N ALA A 288 20.62 -8.34 -6.11
CA ALA A 288 20.65 -6.89 -5.99
C ALA A 288 20.77 -6.48 -4.52
N THR A 289 21.67 -5.55 -4.21
CA THR A 289 21.96 -5.13 -2.83
C THR A 289 20.73 -4.62 -2.09
N GLY A 290 19.82 -3.92 -2.78
CA GLY A 290 18.57 -3.46 -2.18
C GLY A 290 17.66 -4.61 -1.78
N VAL A 291 17.50 -5.60 -2.66
CA VAL A 291 16.68 -6.80 -2.41
C VAL A 291 17.25 -7.58 -1.22
N ILE A 292 18.55 -7.86 -1.20
CA ILE A 292 19.19 -8.59 -0.09
C ILE A 292 18.94 -7.89 1.25
N LYS A 293 19.20 -6.58 1.33
CA LYS A 293 19.05 -5.82 2.58
C LYS A 293 17.60 -5.77 3.06
N VAL A 294 16.64 -5.61 2.15
CA VAL A 294 15.22 -5.62 2.52
C VAL A 294 14.81 -7.00 3.00
N ARG A 295 15.26 -8.07 2.35
CA ARG A 295 14.99 -9.45 2.77
C ARG A 295 15.54 -9.75 4.16
N GLU A 296 16.80 -9.43 4.42
CA GLU A 296 17.42 -9.59 5.74
C GLU A 296 16.64 -8.82 6.82
N ALA A 297 16.24 -7.58 6.54
CA ALA A 297 15.45 -6.78 7.47
C ALA A 297 14.07 -7.38 7.72
N LEU A 298 13.37 -7.83 6.67
CA LEU A 298 12.06 -8.46 6.78
C LEU A 298 12.10 -9.77 7.56
N TYR A 299 13.13 -10.60 7.34
CA TYR A 299 13.34 -11.85 8.05
C TYR A 299 13.51 -11.62 9.56
N GLU A 300 14.35 -10.67 9.95
CA GLU A 300 14.54 -10.35 11.37
C GLU A 300 13.27 -9.78 12.00
N LEU A 301 12.60 -8.84 11.32
CA LEU A 301 11.35 -8.24 11.80
C LEU A 301 10.24 -9.26 11.96
N SER A 302 10.10 -10.17 10.99
CA SER A 302 9.03 -11.16 11.03
C SER A 302 9.21 -12.12 12.21
N ARG A 303 10.45 -12.51 12.54
CA ARG A 303 10.73 -13.35 13.70
C ARG A 303 10.36 -12.70 15.05
N GLU A 304 10.36 -11.38 15.11
CA GLU A 304 9.98 -10.62 16.32
C GLU A 304 8.46 -10.47 16.46
N THR A 305 7.71 -10.45 15.35
CA THR A 305 6.27 -10.12 15.35
C THR A 305 5.35 -11.33 15.29
N VAL A 306 5.65 -12.34 14.46
CA VAL A 306 4.85 -13.57 14.28
C VAL A 306 5.73 -14.68 13.71
N ASP A 307 5.60 -15.93 14.16
CA ASP A 307 6.26 -17.05 13.47
C ASP A 307 5.66 -17.23 12.05
N VAL A 308 6.38 -16.74 11.04
CA VAL A 308 5.97 -16.81 9.63
C VAL A 308 5.73 -18.26 9.19
N GLU A 309 6.46 -19.20 9.77
CA GLU A 309 6.21 -20.62 9.52
C GLU A 309 4.84 -21.05 10.06
N GLU A 310 4.35 -20.46 11.15
CA GLU A 310 3.02 -20.73 11.70
C GLU A 310 1.91 -20.20 10.79
N ILE A 311 2.06 -19.02 10.18
CA ILE A 311 1.10 -18.52 9.16
C ILE A 311 1.07 -19.47 7.97
N THR A 312 2.25 -19.83 7.45
CA THR A 312 2.38 -20.76 6.31
C THR A 312 1.72 -22.10 6.64
N LYS A 313 2.03 -22.68 7.81
CA LYS A 313 1.46 -23.96 8.26
C LYS A 313 -0.03 -23.83 8.53
N THR A 314 -0.52 -22.71 9.06
CA THR A 314 -1.94 -22.49 9.33
C THR A 314 -2.73 -22.41 8.03
N THR A 315 -2.31 -21.60 7.05
CA THR A 315 -2.97 -21.51 5.75
C THR A 315 -2.92 -22.85 4.99
N LEU A 316 -1.78 -23.55 5.04
CA LEU A 316 -1.65 -24.88 4.41
C LEU A 316 -2.48 -25.97 5.12
N ASN A 317 -2.64 -25.91 6.45
CA ASN A 317 -3.38 -26.90 7.24
C ASN A 317 -4.90 -26.62 7.33
N GLN A 318 -5.35 -25.38 7.13
CA GLN A 318 -6.78 -25.04 7.12
C GLN A 318 -7.52 -25.60 5.90
N TYR A 319 -6.81 -26.03 4.85
CA TYR A 319 -7.39 -26.59 3.63
C TYR A 319 -7.07 -28.06 3.43
N PRO A 320 -7.70 -28.97 4.21
CA PRO A 320 -8.32 -30.15 3.59
C PRO A 320 -9.69 -30.58 4.16
N GLN A 321 -10.45 -29.72 4.86
CA GLN A 321 -11.84 -29.99 5.25
C GLN A 321 -12.67 -28.69 5.23
N GLU A 322 -13.64 -28.63 4.33
CA GLU A 322 -14.72 -27.62 4.23
C GLU A 322 -14.34 -26.18 3.83
N CYS A 323 -14.92 -25.75 2.70
CA CYS A 323 -14.98 -24.34 2.29
C CYS A 323 -15.80 -23.53 3.31
N HIS A 324 -15.15 -23.05 4.37
CA HIS A 324 -15.68 -21.99 5.20
C HIS A 324 -14.65 -20.86 5.24
N ILE A 325 -15.00 -19.77 4.57
CA ILE A 325 -14.39 -18.45 4.73
C ILE A 325 -14.30 -18.20 6.24
N VAL A 326 -13.09 -18.02 6.76
CA VAL A 326 -12.85 -17.64 8.15
C VAL A 326 -13.42 -16.23 8.34
N SER A 327 -14.71 -16.17 8.66
CA SER A 327 -15.32 -15.02 9.30
C SER A 327 -14.71 -14.90 10.69
N SER A 328 -13.96 -13.83 10.93
CA SER A 328 -13.61 -13.38 12.27
C SER A 328 -14.90 -13.29 13.12
N PRO A 329 -14.88 -13.69 14.41
CA PRO A 329 -16.08 -13.73 15.21
C PRO A 329 -16.57 -12.29 15.49
N SER A 330 -17.64 -11.90 14.81
CA SER A 330 -18.40 -10.69 15.13
C SER A 330 -19.33 -10.99 16.31
N ASN A 331 -19.08 -10.34 17.45
CA ASN A 331 -20.12 -9.77 18.32
C ASN A 331 -19.47 -9.08 19.52
N VAL A 332 -19.30 -7.76 19.45
CA VAL A 332 -19.60 -6.86 20.57
C VAL A 332 -20.09 -5.55 19.96
N THR A 333 -21.22 -5.03 20.43
CA THR A 333 -21.51 -3.59 20.40
C THR A 333 -20.41 -2.88 21.18
N SER A 334 -19.30 -2.55 20.54
CA SER A 334 -18.08 -2.08 21.21
C SER A 334 -17.76 -0.64 20.84
N THR A 335 -17.61 0.16 21.90
CA THR A 335 -16.85 1.39 21.96
C THR A 335 -15.61 1.31 21.06
N LEU A 336 -15.34 2.34 20.25
CA LEU A 336 -14.19 2.45 19.34
C LEU A 336 -12.85 2.26 20.09
N HIS A 337 -12.42 1.01 20.25
CA HIS A 337 -11.22 0.66 21.01
C HIS A 337 -10.04 0.42 20.08
N PHE A 338 -9.69 1.41 19.27
CA PHE A 338 -8.41 1.44 18.57
C PHE A 338 -7.26 1.44 19.58
N SER A 339 -6.12 0.85 19.19
CA SER A 339 -4.83 1.13 19.83
C SER A 339 -4.70 2.66 20.00
N SER A 340 -4.37 3.10 21.21
CA SER A 340 -4.55 4.52 21.53
C SER A 340 -3.51 5.36 20.79
N LEU A 341 -3.96 6.15 19.82
CA LEU A 341 -3.16 7.22 19.21
C LEU A 341 -2.56 8.17 20.28
N GLN A 342 -3.12 8.21 21.50
CA GLN A 342 -2.61 8.99 22.63
C GLN A 342 -1.38 8.35 23.32
N GLU A 343 -1.07 7.09 23.03
CA GLU A 343 0.10 6.37 23.55
C GLU A 343 1.32 6.44 22.62
N VAL A 344 1.13 6.89 21.37
CA VAL A 344 2.19 7.52 20.56
C VAL A 344 2.61 8.76 21.31
#